data_AF-A0A8T6UPX4-F1
#
_entry.id   AF-A0A8T6UPX4-F1
#
_cell.length_a   1.000
_cell.length_b   1.000
_cell.length_c   1.000
_cell.angle_alpha   90.00
_cell.angle_beta   90.00
_cell.angle_gamma   90.00
#
_symmetry.space_group_name_H-M   'P 1'
#
loop_
_entity.id
_entity.type
_entity.pdbx_description
1 polymer ?
#
loop_
_entity_poly.entity_id
_entity_poly.type
_entity_poly.pdbx_seq_one_letter_code
_entity_poly.pdbx_strand_id
1 'polypeptide(L)' 'PQNRKPRSEEIKACMPYLKEQIRYVKPEIIVLMGKVASQTPRNESIKYVETCHPAAAMRFPKMKRKFEKDFGILIRLID' A
#
# COMPACT_ATOMS: atom_id res chain seq x y z
N PRO A 1 10.01 15.87 9.12
CA PRO A 1 8.73 15.74 8.39
C PRO A 1 7.52 15.89 9.34
N GLN A 2 6.75 16.97 9.22
CA GLN A 2 5.58 17.27 10.09
C GLN A 2 4.29 16.64 9.53
N ASN A 3 4.31 15.33 9.27
CA ASN A 3 3.18 14.58 8.68
C ASN A 3 2.62 15.15 7.35
N ARG A 4 3.41 16.00 6.67
CA ARG A 4 3.09 16.53 5.35
C ARG A 4 3.14 15.42 4.31
N LYS A 5 2.45 15.62 3.18
CA LYS A 5 2.62 14.76 2.01
C LYS A 5 4.09 14.81 1.54
N PRO A 6 4.66 13.67 1.11
CA PRO A 6 5.98 13.67 0.48
C PRO A 6 5.92 14.47 -0.83
N ARG A 7 7.01 15.15 -1.14
CA ARG A 7 7.18 15.89 -2.40
C ARG A 7 7.51 14.92 -3.52
N SER A 8 7.28 15.36 -4.76
CA SER A 8 7.58 14.56 -5.94
C SER A 8 9.04 14.14 -6.03
N GLU A 9 9.97 14.99 -5.58
CA GLU A 9 11.41 14.69 -5.58
C GLU A 9 11.75 13.58 -4.56
N GLU A 10 11.11 13.61 -3.39
CA GLU A 10 11.29 12.59 -2.35
C GLU A 10 10.77 11.23 -2.84
N ILE A 11 9.60 11.21 -3.51
CA ILE A 11 9.05 9.99 -4.11
C ILE A 11 9.99 9.45 -5.20
N LYS A 12 10.48 10.34 -6.09
CA LYS A 12 11.41 9.96 -7.16
C LYS A 12 12.72 9.40 -6.62
N ALA A 13 13.27 9.99 -5.56
CA ALA A 13 14.50 9.52 -4.93
C ALA A 13 14.35 8.12 -4.33
N CYS A 14 13.19 7.78 -3.79
CA CYS A 14 12.93 6.47 -3.19
C CYS A 14 12.49 5.38 -4.21
N MET A 15 12.00 5.78 -5.39
CA MET A 15 11.44 4.86 -6.38
C MET A 15 12.42 3.77 -6.87
N PRO A 16 13.72 4.02 -7.09
CA PRO A 16 14.66 2.97 -7.47
C PRO A 16 14.75 1.85 -6.43
N TYR A 17 14.78 2.19 -5.14
CA TYR A 17 14.85 1.20 -4.07
C TYR A 17 13.60 0.32 -4.01
N LEU A 18 12.41 0.92 -4.16
CA LEU A 18 11.17 0.16 -4.22
C LEU A 18 11.15 -0.80 -5.40
N LYS A 19 11.62 -0.37 -6.57
CA LYS A 19 11.73 -1.23 -7.76
C LYS A 19 12.69 -2.39 -7.54
N GLU A 20 13.85 -2.15 -6.91
CA GLU A 20 14.76 -3.23 -6.53
C GLU A 20 14.13 -4.20 -5.54
N GLN A 21 13.47 -3.70 -4.49
CA GLN A 21 12.78 -4.55 -3.51
C GLN A 21 11.74 -5.46 -4.18
N ILE A 22 10.93 -4.92 -5.09
CA ILE A 22 9.96 -5.70 -5.86
C ILE A 22 10.66 -6.74 -6.74
N ARG A 23 11.77 -6.38 -7.40
CA ARG A 23 12.56 -7.29 -8.25
C ARG A 23 13.16 -8.46 -7.45
N TYR A 24 13.65 -8.19 -6.25
CA TYR A 24 14.27 -9.20 -5.38
C TYR A 24 13.23 -10.10 -4.71
N VAL A 25 12.17 -9.52 -4.15
CA VAL A 25 11.12 -10.28 -3.43
C VAL A 25 10.23 -11.05 -4.40
N LYS A 26 10.03 -10.54 -5.62
CA LYS A 26 9.11 -11.08 -6.63
C LYS A 26 7.71 -11.37 -6.04
N PRO A 27 7.04 -10.36 -5.45
CA PRO A 27 5.77 -10.58 -4.77
C PRO A 27 4.66 -10.90 -5.77
N GLU A 28 3.80 -11.85 -5.42
CA GLU A 28 2.54 -12.11 -6.16
C GLU A 28 1.49 -11.04 -5.86
N ILE A 29 1.51 -10.48 -4.65
CA ILE A 29 0.56 -9.49 -4.16
C ILE A 29 1.28 -8.34 -3.46
N ILE A 30 0.88 -7.09 -3.75
CA ILE A 30 1.28 -5.89 -3.01
C ILE A 30 0.04 -5.19 -2.44
N VAL A 31 0.06 -4.92 -1.13
CA VAL A 31 -1.01 -4.20 -0.44
C VAL A 31 -0.65 -2.72 -0.29
N LEU A 32 -1.41 -1.84 -0.93
CA LEU A 32 -1.23 -0.39 -0.92
C LEU A 32 -2.11 0.22 0.18
N MET A 33 -1.48 0.86 1.17
CA MET A 33 -2.16 1.36 2.36
C MET A 33 -2.18 2.89 2.40
N GLY A 34 -3.31 3.47 2.03
CA GLY A 34 -3.52 4.92 2.02
C GLY A 34 -3.18 5.61 0.71
N LYS A 35 -3.53 6.91 0.63
CA LYS A 35 -3.63 7.66 -0.63
C LYS A 35 -2.31 7.79 -1.40
N VAL A 36 -1.19 7.96 -0.70
CA VAL A 36 0.13 8.07 -1.35
C VAL A 36 0.54 6.72 -1.95
N ALA A 37 0.33 5.62 -1.22
CA ALA A 37 0.65 4.28 -1.69
C ALA A 37 -0.17 3.89 -2.94
N SER A 38 -1.48 4.20 -2.96
CA SER A 38 -2.36 3.93 -4.12
C SER A 38 -1.91 4.59 -5.42
N GLN A 39 -1.05 5.60 -5.37
CA GLN A 39 -0.53 6.31 -6.56
C GLN A 39 0.75 5.68 -7.13
N THR A 40 1.21 4.56 -6.55
CA THR A 40 2.42 3.87 -7.00
C THR A 40 2.19 3.23 -8.39
N PRO A 41 3.16 3.32 -9.32
CA PRO A 41 3.08 2.62 -10.60
C PRO A 41 2.86 1.11 -10.41
N ARG A 42 1.97 0.54 -11.22
CA ARG A 42 1.61 -0.88 -11.13
C ARG A 42 2.38 -1.71 -12.16
N ASN A 43 2.71 -2.94 -11.78
CA ASN A 43 3.26 -3.96 -12.67
C ASN A 43 2.14 -4.96 -13.02
N GLU A 44 2.00 -5.31 -14.29
CA GLU A 44 0.98 -6.24 -14.79
C GLU A 44 1.07 -7.64 -14.16
N SER A 45 2.27 -8.09 -13.77
CA SER A 45 2.48 -9.41 -13.19
C SER A 45 2.16 -9.50 -11.70
N ILE A 46 1.79 -8.39 -11.05
CA ILE A 46 1.58 -8.32 -9.59
C ILE A 46 0.13 -7.91 -9.33
N LYS A 47 -0.54 -8.62 -8.42
CA LYS A 47 -1.88 -8.24 -7.95
C LYS A 47 -1.75 -7.12 -6.92
N TYR A 48 -2.54 -6.06 -7.06
CA TYR A 48 -2.54 -4.94 -6.11
C TYR A 48 -3.86 -4.88 -5.34
N VAL A 49 -3.77 -4.80 -4.02
CA VAL A 49 -4.92 -4.61 -3.13
C VAL A 49 -4.79 -3.25 -2.46
N GLU A 50 -5.83 -2.44 -2.51
CA GLU A 50 -5.83 -1.12 -1.86
C GLU A 50 -6.67 -1.13 -0.59
N THR A 51 -6.15 -0.52 0.48
CA THR A 51 -6.89 -0.30 1.71
C THR A 51 -6.52 1.05 2.35
N CYS A 52 -7.20 1.41 3.43
CA CYS A 52 -6.90 2.63 4.16
C CYS A 52 -5.58 2.55 4.94
N HIS A 53 -5.05 3.72 5.32
CA HIS A 53 -3.83 3.77 6.12
C HIS A 53 -4.07 3.17 7.52
N PRO A 54 -3.17 2.34 8.08
CA PRO A 54 -3.37 1.70 9.39
C PRO A 54 -3.64 2.70 10.51
N ALA A 55 -2.90 3.82 10.53
CA ALA A 55 -3.13 4.88 11.52
C ALA A 55 -4.54 5.48 11.45
N ALA A 56 -5.18 5.52 10.27
CA ALA A 56 -6.56 5.96 10.14
C ALA A 56 -7.55 4.88 10.60
N ALA A 57 -7.26 3.60 10.32
CA ALA A 57 -8.02 2.47 10.84
C ALA A 57 -8.01 2.43 12.38
N MET A 58 -6.86 2.68 13.00
CA MET A 58 -6.74 2.71 14.47
C MET A 58 -7.46 3.91 15.11
N ARG A 59 -7.52 5.06 14.43
CA ARG A 59 -8.13 6.29 14.97
C ARG A 59 -9.65 6.34 14.79
N PHE A 60 -10.18 5.77 13.71
CA PHE A 60 -11.59 5.95 13.35
C PHE A 60 -12.32 4.59 13.29
N PRO A 61 -13.33 4.34 14.15
CA PRO A 61 -14.04 3.05 14.20
C PRO A 61 -14.69 2.62 12.88
N LYS A 62 -15.15 3.58 12.06
CA LYS A 62 -15.68 3.28 10.71
C LYS A 62 -14.58 2.75 9.77
N MET A 63 -13.38 3.30 9.88
CA MET A 63 -12.24 2.88 9.06
C MET A 63 -11.67 1.55 9.54
N LYS A 64 -11.67 1.29 10.85
CA LYS A 64 -11.32 -0.02 11.42
C LYS A 64 -12.14 -1.15 10.79
N ARG A 65 -13.47 -1.00 10.80
CA ARG A 65 -14.38 -2.00 10.21
C ARG A 65 -14.13 -2.22 8.71
N LYS A 66 -13.84 -1.14 7.97
CA LYS A 66 -13.46 -1.25 6.56
C LYS A 66 -12.15 -2.02 6.39
N PHE A 67 -11.13 -1.68 7.16
CA PHE A 67 -9.82 -2.30 7.13
C PHE A 67 -9.89 -3.81 7.42
N GLU A 68 -10.62 -4.21 8.46
CA GLU A 68 -10.84 -5.62 8.81
C GLU A 68 -11.54 -6.37 7.67
N LYS A 69 -12.55 -5.75 7.02
CA LYS A 69 -13.21 -6.33 5.85
C LYS A 69 -12.25 -6.49 4.66
N ASP A 70 -11.44 -5.47 4.37
CA ASP A 70 -10.46 -5.50 3.27
C ASP A 70 -9.43 -6.63 3.49
N PHE A 71 -8.93 -6.81 4.72
CA PHE A 71 -8.03 -7.91 5.07
C PHE A 71 -8.70 -9.28 5.05
N GLY A 72 -9.98 -9.38 5.43
CA GLY A 72 -10.75 -10.61 5.28
C GLY A 72 -10.89 -11.07 3.82
N ILE A 73 -10.96 -10.11 2.87
CA ILE A 73 -10.90 -10.41 1.43
C ILE A 73 -9.50 -10.83 1.01
N LEU A 74 -8.46 -10.15 1.51
CA LEU A 74 -7.06 -10.46 1.20
C LEU A 74 -6.69 -11.89 1.58
N ILE A 75 -7.12 -12.38 2.75
CA ILE A 75 -6.86 -13.77 3.18
C ILE A 75 -7.37 -14.77 2.13
N ARG A 76 -8.59 -14.56 1.61
CA ARG A 76 -9.19 -15.40 0.56
C ARG A 76 -8.51 -15.31 -0.81
N LEU A 77 -7.63 -14.33 -1.02
CA LEU A 77 -6.87 -14.18 -2.26
C LEU A 77 -5.48 -14.83 -2.18
N ILE A 78 -5.04 -15.17 -0.96
CA ILE A 78 -3.76 -15.82 -0.67
C ILE A 78 -3.94 -17.35 -0.55
N ASP A 79 -5.10 -17.78 -0.04
CA ASP A 79 -5.56 -19.18 -0.05
C ASP A 79 -5.98 -19.65 -1.46
#